data_AF-A0A4Q6FTK4-F1
#
_entry.id   AF-A0A4Q6FTK4-F1
#
_cell.length_a   1.000
_cell.length_b   1.000
_cell.length_c   1.000
_cell.angle_alpha   90.00
_cell.angle_beta   90.00
_cell.angle_gamma   90.00
#
_symmetry.space_group_name_H-M   'P 1'
#
loop_
_entity.id
_entity.type
_entity.pdbx_description
1 polymer ?
#
loop_
_entity_poly.entity_id
_entity_poly.type
_entity_poly.pdbx_seq_one_letter_code
_entity_poly.pdbx_strand_id
1 'polypeptide(L)'
;MRMLISLTLLLSLGACSKPETKPIFSNKAKTSTRDLQAIQARDVARTPTLPEAGLIKGKTPALSVEENIARQARNRVLPLSLGEGVAGITMKTTRNESKAILSEPSYSTDYGLDIFEEGFNITWNEGVNPTPQSIRVFDKYRGPVKLPAPYGDVTVGQDLSVMLKADPEYKTFAQTLGKVFTGSEDCLAAKTCAIEKRANETFIDFPNGTIIFFRNVISVIDIATNASFASKITTPSLPGQNLAGITLEMNRIQVEAVLGAPYRYPMGQKLLYDAKTIQVEYRASDSIERIFLVPGHQGKIKLGKIEATIGSTFAGLTANQKDPDGKLLTIALAQIVSEKGADYDCTKDEVVQCFFWQNPGLLSVQLGNTVYTFMDDDNRTLITLYMFNHAE
;
A
#
# COMPACT_ATOMS: atom_id res chain seq x y z
N MET A 1 45.03 37.93 -23.96
CA MET A 1 44.05 38.92 -23.42
C MET A 1 43.67 38.43 -22.01
N ARG A 2 43.93 39.12 -20.87
CA ARG A 2 43.86 40.56 -20.53
C ARG A 2 42.51 41.17 -20.99
N MET A 3 41.67 41.89 -20.23
CA MET A 3 41.59 42.46 -18.86
C MET A 3 40.08 42.84 -18.63
N LEU A 4 39.48 43.16 -17.46
CA LEU A 4 39.91 43.33 -16.06
C LEU A 4 38.73 43.08 -15.05
N ILE A 5 39.07 42.95 -13.76
CA ILE A 5 38.36 43.32 -12.49
C ILE A 5 37.08 44.17 -12.58
N SER A 6 36.07 43.83 -11.76
CA SER A 6 35.48 44.81 -10.83
C SER A 6 35.09 44.16 -9.49
N LEU A 7 35.62 44.72 -8.41
CA LEU A 7 35.39 44.34 -7.01
C LEU A 7 34.92 45.61 -6.30
N THR A 8 33.73 45.60 -5.70
CA THR A 8 33.31 46.66 -4.78
C THR A 8 32.78 46.08 -3.49
N LEU A 9 33.66 46.11 -2.50
CA LEU A 9 33.40 45.93 -1.08
C LEU A 9 32.62 47.15 -0.56
N LEU A 10 31.73 46.97 0.43
CA LEU A 10 31.46 48.04 1.40
C LEU A 10 31.17 47.45 2.78
N LEU A 11 32.00 47.83 3.74
CA LEU A 11 32.03 47.39 5.12
C LEU A 11 31.47 48.46 6.06
N SER A 12 30.72 48.04 7.07
CA SER A 12 30.67 48.64 8.41
C SER A 12 30.22 47.51 9.36
N LEU A 13 30.96 47.08 10.41
CA LEU A 13 31.53 47.79 11.56
C LEU A 13 30.46 48.56 12.35
N GLY A 14 30.13 48.26 13.62
CA GLY A 14 30.51 47.18 14.55
C GLY A 14 29.28 46.76 15.38
N ALA A 15 29.36 46.05 16.52
CA ALA A 15 30.43 45.99 17.51
C ALA A 15 30.42 44.67 18.31
N CYS A 16 31.47 44.43 19.09
CA CYS A 16 31.60 43.26 19.96
C CYS A 16 30.73 43.37 21.23
N SER A 17 30.09 42.26 21.62
CA SER A 17 29.75 41.96 23.02
C SER A 17 30.03 40.49 23.33
N LYS A 18 30.22 40.20 24.62
CA LYS A 18 30.87 38.98 25.14
C LYS A 18 29.97 37.72 25.02
N PRO A 19 30.55 36.50 25.10
CA PRO A 19 29.78 35.26 25.10
C PRO A 19 29.04 35.10 26.44
N GLU A 20 27.74 35.40 26.47
CA GLU A 20 26.90 34.97 27.58
C GLU A 20 26.57 33.49 27.44
N THR A 21 26.90 32.75 28.51
CA THR A 21 26.44 31.40 28.78
C THR A 21 24.93 31.29 28.58
N LYS A 22 24.48 30.46 27.64
CA LYS A 22 23.06 30.08 27.54
C LYS A 22 22.61 29.48 28.89
N PRO A 23 21.62 30.06 29.57
CA PRO A 23 20.99 29.39 30.70
C PRO A 23 20.27 28.15 30.18
N ILE A 24 20.44 27.02 30.89
CA ILE A 24 19.61 25.84 30.69
C ILE A 24 18.21 26.20 31.20
N PHE A 25 17.34 26.68 30.30
CA PHE A 25 15.95 26.95 30.64
C PHE A 25 15.18 25.64 30.81
N SER A 26 15.17 25.18 32.06
CA SER A 26 14.14 24.32 32.62
C SER A 26 12.76 24.97 32.45
N ASN A 27 12.14 24.78 31.28
CA ASN A 27 10.77 25.20 31.04
C ASN A 27 9.81 24.08 31.45
N LYS A 28 9.46 24.08 32.75
CA LYS A 28 8.12 23.63 33.17
C LYS A 28 7.09 24.58 32.56
N ALA A 29 6.69 24.31 31.32
CA ALA A 29 5.67 25.09 30.62
C ALA A 29 4.31 24.89 31.32
N LYS A 30 3.97 25.79 32.25
CA LYS A 30 2.57 26.03 32.61
C LYS A 30 1.92 26.67 31.39
N THR A 31 0.97 25.97 30.79
CA THR A 31 0.16 26.45 29.66
C THR A 31 -0.51 27.78 30.03
N SER A 32 -0.57 28.72 29.09
CA SER A 32 -1.08 30.06 29.39
C SER A 32 -2.60 30.09 29.41
N THR A 33 -3.19 31.04 30.13
CA THR A 33 -4.66 31.24 30.18
C THR A 33 -5.28 31.50 28.80
N ARG A 34 -4.47 31.88 27.81
CA ARG A 34 -4.88 32.14 26.43
C ARG A 34 -5.15 30.86 25.64
N ASP A 35 -4.44 29.78 25.97
CA ASP A 35 -4.63 28.46 25.34
C ASP A 35 -5.92 27.80 25.83
N LEU A 36 -6.25 27.97 27.12
CA LEU A 36 -7.52 27.55 27.71
C LEU A 36 -8.73 28.25 27.05
N GLN A 37 -8.62 29.54 26.75
CA GLN A 37 -9.67 30.29 26.05
C GLN A 37 -9.88 29.83 24.60
N ALA A 38 -8.81 29.45 23.90
CA ALA A 38 -8.90 28.94 22.52
C ALA A 38 -9.59 27.56 22.45
N ILE A 39 -9.48 26.75 23.50
CA ILE A 39 -10.19 25.46 23.63
C ILE A 39 -11.66 25.71 23.98
N GLN A 40 -11.95 26.52 25.00
CA GLN A 40 -13.33 26.85 25.42
C GLN A 40 -14.18 27.45 24.28
N ALA A 41 -13.57 28.25 23.38
CA ALA A 41 -14.27 28.81 22.22
C ALA A 41 -14.75 27.74 21.21
N ARG A 42 -14.15 26.54 21.18
CA ARG A 42 -14.59 25.44 20.31
C ARG A 42 -15.76 24.65 20.88
N ASP A 43 -15.87 24.53 22.21
CA ASP A 43 -16.98 23.82 22.87
C ASP A 43 -18.30 24.57 22.71
N VAL A 44 -18.30 25.90 22.89
CA VAL A 44 -19.52 26.72 22.81
C VAL A 44 -20.20 26.62 21.44
N ALA A 45 -19.41 26.48 20.36
CA ALA A 45 -19.90 26.35 18.98
C ALA A 45 -20.59 25.01 18.66
N ARG A 46 -20.61 24.04 19.59
CA ARG A 46 -21.23 22.72 19.42
C ARG A 46 -22.36 22.42 20.40
N THR A 47 -22.80 23.42 21.18
CA THR A 47 -23.96 23.31 22.08
C THR A 47 -25.27 23.47 21.31
N PRO A 48 -26.19 22.47 21.29
CA PRO A 48 -27.52 22.67 20.73
C PRO A 48 -28.31 23.70 21.56
N THR A 49 -28.90 24.70 20.91
CA THR A 49 -29.69 25.76 21.57
C THR A 49 -31.10 25.30 21.93
N LEU A 50 -31.23 24.33 22.84
CA LEU A 50 -32.50 23.94 23.47
C LEU A 50 -32.29 23.64 24.98
N PRO A 51 -32.84 24.45 25.90
CA PRO A 51 -32.60 24.30 27.36
C PRO A 51 -33.22 23.06 28.03
N GLU A 52 -34.10 22.32 27.35
CA GLU A 52 -34.95 21.29 27.98
C GLU A 52 -34.75 19.87 27.40
N ALA A 53 -33.67 19.63 26.64
CA ALA A 53 -33.30 18.28 26.23
C ALA A 53 -32.70 17.51 27.42
N GLY A 54 -33.56 16.79 28.16
CA GLY A 54 -33.17 15.98 29.32
C GLY A 54 -32.05 14.98 29.01
N LEU A 55 -31.30 14.61 30.06
CA LEU A 55 -30.13 13.72 30.02
C LEU A 55 -30.31 12.53 29.05
N ILE A 56 -29.64 12.59 27.89
CA ILE A 56 -29.58 11.48 26.94
C ILE A 56 -28.77 10.35 27.58
N LYS A 57 -29.50 9.43 28.21
CA LYS A 57 -28.96 8.26 28.92
C LYS A 57 -28.18 7.39 27.94
N GLY A 58 -26.85 7.49 27.98
CA GLY A 58 -25.94 6.76 27.08
C GLY A 58 -24.84 7.62 26.43
N LYS A 59 -24.91 8.95 26.49
CA LYS A 59 -23.78 9.79 26.07
C LYS A 59 -22.67 9.71 27.12
N THR A 60 -21.55 9.06 26.80
CA THR A 60 -20.33 9.14 27.62
C THR A 60 -19.97 10.61 27.81
N PRO A 61 -19.75 11.10 29.04
CA PRO A 61 -19.29 12.47 29.24
C PRO A 61 -17.94 12.66 28.56
N ALA A 62 -17.72 13.85 27.99
CA ALA A 62 -16.42 14.22 27.45
C ALA A 62 -15.34 14.12 28.54
N LEU A 63 -14.11 13.77 28.17
CA LEU A 63 -13.01 13.74 29.12
C LEU A 63 -12.70 15.15 29.61
N SER A 64 -12.26 15.28 30.86
CA SER A 64 -11.65 16.55 31.28
C SER A 64 -10.35 16.77 30.49
N VAL A 65 -9.97 18.04 30.30
CA VAL A 65 -8.75 18.39 29.56
C VAL A 65 -7.52 17.74 30.19
N GLU A 66 -7.48 17.66 31.53
CA GLU A 66 -6.41 17.05 32.31
C GLU A 66 -6.34 15.53 32.09
N GLU A 67 -7.47 14.83 32.15
CA GLU A 67 -7.52 13.40 31.87
C GLU A 67 -7.14 13.12 30.42
N ASN A 68 -7.63 13.92 29.47
CA ASN A 68 -7.31 13.78 28.05
C ASN A 68 -5.79 13.87 27.80
N ILE A 69 -5.12 14.89 28.37
CA ILE A 69 -3.67 15.06 28.30
C ILE A 69 -2.93 13.91 29.01
N ALA A 70 -3.41 13.46 30.17
CA ALA A 70 -2.81 12.35 30.91
C ALA A 70 -2.86 11.04 30.11
N ARG A 71 -3.96 10.78 29.40
CA ARG A 71 -4.07 9.63 28.48
C ARG A 71 -3.11 9.74 27.31
N GLN A 72 -3.06 10.88 26.62
CA GLN A 72 -2.11 11.10 25.52
C GLN A 72 -0.66 10.83 25.95
N ALA A 73 -0.24 11.42 27.07
CA ALA A 73 1.12 11.26 27.58
C ALA A 73 1.47 9.81 27.93
N ARG A 74 0.54 9.07 28.56
CA ARG A 74 0.70 7.66 28.93
C ARG A 74 0.71 6.74 27.70
N ASN A 75 -0.28 6.89 26.83
CA ASN A 75 -0.55 5.96 25.74
C ASN A 75 0.51 6.06 24.63
N ARG A 76 1.04 7.27 24.39
CA ARG A 76 2.09 7.54 23.38
C ARG A 76 3.40 6.79 23.61
N VAL A 77 3.67 6.28 24.81
CA VAL A 77 4.91 5.58 25.20
C VAL A 77 4.71 4.10 25.55
N LEU A 78 3.49 3.57 25.46
CA LEU A 78 3.25 2.14 25.68
C LEU A 78 3.90 1.29 24.58
N PRO A 79 4.36 0.06 24.85
CA PRO A 79 4.88 -0.82 23.81
C PRO A 79 3.85 -1.10 22.70
N LEU A 80 4.34 -1.24 21.47
CA LEU A 80 3.58 -1.77 20.34
C LEU A 80 3.93 -3.24 20.15
N SER A 81 2.90 -4.07 20.00
CA SER A 81 3.00 -5.46 19.58
C SER A 81 2.49 -5.59 18.14
N LEU A 82 3.38 -5.90 17.20
CA LEU A 82 2.98 -6.06 15.79
C LEU A 82 1.96 -7.19 15.66
N GLY A 83 0.87 -6.94 14.93
CA GLY A 83 -0.21 -7.91 14.75
C GLY A 83 -1.20 -8.04 15.93
N GLU A 84 -0.89 -7.48 17.10
CA GLU A 84 -1.79 -7.52 18.26
C GLU A 84 -2.50 -6.18 18.50
N GLY A 85 -1.73 -5.09 18.58
CA GLY A 85 -2.25 -3.79 19.02
C GLY A 85 -1.22 -2.72 19.38
N VAL A 86 -1.73 -1.54 19.76
CA VAL A 86 -0.96 -0.34 20.15
C VAL A 86 -1.71 0.38 21.28
N ALA A 87 -0.98 1.04 22.19
CA ALA A 87 -1.58 1.84 23.28
C ALA A 87 -2.64 1.11 24.14
N GLY A 88 -2.57 -0.23 24.25
CA GLY A 88 -3.57 -1.05 24.95
C GLY A 88 -4.84 -1.38 24.14
N ILE A 89 -4.92 -0.94 22.88
CA ILE A 89 -5.99 -1.27 21.94
C ILE A 89 -5.58 -2.43 21.06
N THR A 90 -6.42 -3.45 20.99
CA THR A 90 -6.23 -4.62 20.13
C THR A 90 -7.25 -4.65 18.99
N MET A 91 -7.05 -5.50 17.99
CA MET A 91 -8.04 -5.78 16.93
C MET A 91 -9.40 -6.33 17.44
N LYS A 92 -9.54 -6.61 18.75
CA LYS A 92 -10.79 -7.04 19.40
C LYS A 92 -11.44 -5.96 20.28
N THR A 93 -10.70 -4.91 20.63
CA THR A 93 -11.18 -3.84 21.52
C THR A 93 -12.19 -2.97 20.78
N THR A 94 -13.43 -2.89 21.24
CA THR A 94 -14.48 -2.11 20.56
C THR A 94 -14.24 -0.59 20.68
N ARG A 95 -14.83 0.19 19.76
CA ARG A 95 -14.79 1.67 19.78
C ARG A 95 -15.41 2.29 21.04
N ASN A 96 -16.24 1.54 21.77
CA ASN A 96 -16.79 2.00 23.04
C ASN A 96 -15.84 1.71 24.21
N GLU A 97 -15.16 0.56 24.21
CA GLU A 97 -14.12 0.24 25.21
C GLU A 97 -12.89 1.15 25.05
N SER A 98 -12.52 1.51 23.80
CA SER A 98 -11.37 2.40 23.55
C SER A 98 -11.53 3.77 24.22
N LYS A 99 -12.76 4.28 24.40
CA LYS A 99 -13.05 5.53 25.13
C LYS A 99 -12.71 5.48 26.62
N ALA A 100 -12.45 4.31 27.20
CA ALA A 100 -11.94 4.18 28.57
C ALA A 100 -10.39 4.20 28.63
N ILE A 101 -9.72 3.99 27.50
CA ILE A 101 -8.26 3.76 27.41
C ILE A 101 -7.56 4.96 26.76
N LEU A 102 -8.09 5.41 25.62
CA LEU A 102 -7.54 6.45 24.76
C LEU A 102 -7.95 7.86 25.18
N SER A 103 -7.20 8.86 24.70
CA SER A 103 -7.67 10.23 24.63
C SER A 103 -8.88 10.36 23.70
N GLU A 104 -9.54 11.51 23.72
CA GLU A 104 -10.42 11.91 22.64
C GLU A 104 -9.60 12.07 21.34
N PRO A 105 -10.13 11.63 20.18
CA PRO A 105 -9.44 11.78 18.91
C PRO A 105 -9.37 13.25 18.50
N SER A 106 -8.27 13.68 17.88
CA SER A 106 -8.12 15.02 17.32
C SER A 106 -9.02 15.24 16.09
N TYR A 107 -9.40 14.15 15.42
CA TYR A 107 -10.30 14.16 14.28
C TYR A 107 -11.01 12.81 14.14
N SER A 108 -12.30 12.84 13.79
CA SER A 108 -13.14 11.67 13.54
C SER A 108 -13.94 11.87 12.25
N THR A 109 -14.20 10.79 11.53
CA THR A 109 -15.05 10.79 10.33
C THR A 109 -16.30 9.93 10.49
N ASP A 110 -17.31 10.22 9.65
CA ASP A 110 -18.56 9.45 9.61
C ASP A 110 -18.33 8.01 9.11
N TYR A 111 -17.31 7.78 8.28
CA TYR A 111 -16.86 6.46 7.82
C TYR A 111 -15.96 5.72 8.83
N GLY A 112 -15.93 6.16 10.10
CA GLY A 112 -15.29 5.40 11.17
C GLY A 112 -13.77 5.49 11.23
N LEU A 113 -13.14 6.56 10.73
CA LEU A 113 -11.73 6.86 11.01
C LEU A 113 -11.62 7.75 12.24
N ASP A 114 -10.83 7.36 13.23
CA ASP A 114 -10.39 8.20 14.36
C ASP A 114 -8.88 8.43 14.30
N ILE A 115 -8.44 9.67 14.50
CA ILE A 115 -7.03 10.12 14.52
C ILE A 115 -6.66 10.55 15.94
N PHE A 116 -5.53 10.07 16.47
CA PHE A 116 -5.10 10.33 17.85
C PHE A 116 -3.74 11.06 17.88
N GLU A 117 -3.59 12.06 18.76
CA GLU A 117 -2.33 12.82 18.91
C GLU A 117 -1.19 11.98 19.50
N GLU A 118 -1.50 10.83 20.11
CA GLU A 118 -0.56 9.77 20.43
C GLU A 118 0.30 9.34 19.23
N GLY A 119 -0.17 9.54 17.98
CA GLY A 119 0.57 9.22 16.76
C GLY A 119 0.10 7.94 16.06
N PHE A 120 -1.17 7.60 16.21
CA PHE A 120 -1.81 6.51 15.46
C PHE A 120 -3.24 6.86 15.09
N ASN A 121 -3.78 6.14 14.10
CA ASN A 121 -5.17 6.24 13.65
C ASN A 121 -5.81 4.86 13.76
N ILE A 122 -7.11 4.81 14.03
CA ILE A 122 -7.91 3.58 13.99
C ILE A 122 -9.02 3.77 12.97
N THR A 123 -9.06 2.89 11.97
CA THR A 123 -10.26 2.70 11.15
C THR A 123 -11.09 1.60 11.78
N TRP A 124 -12.34 1.90 12.11
CA TRP A 124 -13.30 0.99 12.73
C TRP A 124 -14.14 0.29 11.66
N ASN A 125 -14.53 -0.96 11.91
CA ASN A 125 -15.56 -1.63 11.12
C ASN A 125 -16.92 -0.91 11.27
N GLU A 126 -17.88 -1.24 10.42
CA GLU A 126 -19.27 -0.78 10.59
C GLU A 126 -20.05 -1.63 11.62
N GLY A 127 -21.19 -1.12 12.08
CA GLY A 127 -22.14 -1.86 12.92
C GLY A 127 -22.14 -1.49 14.41
N VAL A 128 -22.81 -2.32 15.21
CA VAL A 128 -23.00 -2.11 16.65
C VAL A 128 -21.79 -2.67 17.42
N ASN A 129 -21.14 -1.84 18.23
CA ASN A 129 -19.86 -2.11 18.90
C ASN A 129 -18.72 -2.48 17.91
N PRO A 130 -18.36 -1.56 17.00
CA PRO A 130 -17.37 -1.85 15.99
C PRO A 130 -15.98 -2.06 16.59
N THR A 131 -15.27 -3.08 16.11
CA THR A 131 -13.85 -3.34 16.36
C THR A 131 -12.97 -2.68 15.29
N PRO A 132 -11.63 -2.59 15.46
CA PRO A 132 -10.76 -2.06 14.44
C PRO A 132 -10.81 -2.90 13.17
N GLN A 133 -10.97 -2.24 12.03
CA GLN A 133 -10.64 -2.77 10.71
C GLN A 133 -9.11 -2.70 10.49
N SER A 134 -8.49 -1.60 10.93
CA SER A 134 -7.03 -1.45 10.97
C SER A 134 -6.58 -0.40 11.98
N ILE A 135 -5.34 -0.54 12.48
CA ILE A 135 -4.68 0.45 13.33
C ILE A 135 -3.35 0.85 12.70
N ARG A 136 -3.23 2.11 12.30
CA ARG A 136 -2.04 2.65 11.61
C ARG A 136 -1.24 3.55 12.55
N VAL A 137 0.05 3.26 12.72
CA VAL A 137 0.95 3.89 13.68
C VAL A 137 2.07 4.62 12.93
N PHE A 138 2.36 5.85 13.35
CA PHE A 138 3.28 6.78 12.69
C PHE A 138 4.42 7.23 13.60
N ASP A 139 5.37 7.99 13.05
CA ASP A 139 6.55 8.55 13.73
C ASP A 139 6.25 9.42 14.97
N LYS A 140 5.03 9.96 15.08
CA LYS A 140 4.57 10.65 16.30
C LYS A 140 4.51 9.71 17.51
N TYR A 141 4.26 8.42 17.32
CA TYR A 141 4.23 7.42 18.39
C TYR A 141 5.64 7.18 18.94
N ARG A 142 5.79 7.17 20.27
CA ARG A 142 7.11 7.07 20.96
C ARG A 142 7.27 5.78 21.75
N GLY A 143 6.28 4.89 21.71
CA GLY A 143 6.36 3.58 22.32
C GLY A 143 7.33 2.66 21.58
N PRO A 144 8.03 1.75 22.30
CA PRO A 144 8.93 0.80 21.68
C PRO A 144 8.15 -0.23 20.87
N VAL A 145 8.61 -0.45 19.64
CA VAL A 145 8.22 -1.56 18.77
C VAL A 145 9.15 -2.72 19.10
N LYS A 146 8.59 -3.78 19.68
CA LYS A 146 9.38 -4.97 20.07
C LYS A 146 9.63 -5.85 18.85
N LEU A 147 10.84 -5.82 18.31
CA LEU A 147 11.25 -6.74 17.25
C LEU A 147 12.00 -7.95 17.83
N PRO A 148 11.91 -9.13 17.19
CA PRO A 148 12.69 -10.30 17.59
C PRO A 148 14.20 -10.03 17.53
N ALA A 149 14.97 -10.83 18.27
CA ALA A 149 16.42 -10.84 18.13
C ALA A 149 16.83 -11.16 16.68
N PRO A 150 17.86 -10.50 16.12
CA PRO A 150 18.83 -9.63 16.80
C PRO A 150 18.42 -8.14 16.90
N TYR A 151 17.22 -7.76 16.46
CA TYR A 151 16.85 -6.36 16.26
C TYR A 151 16.45 -5.63 17.56
N GLY A 152 15.70 -6.31 18.45
CA GLY A 152 15.31 -5.75 19.76
C GLY A 152 14.28 -4.61 19.68
N ASP A 153 14.29 -3.72 20.68
CA ASP A 153 13.34 -2.61 20.76
C ASP A 153 13.78 -1.45 19.85
N VAL A 154 12.91 -1.04 18.93
CA VAL A 154 13.10 0.14 18.05
C VAL A 154 11.93 1.12 18.20
N THR A 155 12.00 2.31 17.60
CA THR A 155 10.87 3.26 17.54
C THR A 155 10.47 3.58 16.11
N VAL A 156 9.20 3.90 15.88
CA VAL A 156 8.74 4.41 14.58
C VAL A 156 9.41 5.76 14.32
N GLY A 157 9.95 5.97 13.12
CA GLY A 157 10.80 7.11 12.78
C GLY A 157 12.30 6.93 13.10
N GLN A 158 12.73 5.81 13.67
CA GLN A 158 14.15 5.50 13.87
C GLN A 158 14.83 5.09 12.56
N ASP A 159 16.03 5.61 12.29
CA ASP A 159 16.88 5.14 11.20
C ASP A 159 17.56 3.81 11.57
N LEU A 160 17.22 2.77 10.81
CA LEU A 160 17.75 1.42 10.98
C LEU A 160 18.86 1.09 9.95
N SER A 161 19.40 2.09 9.23
CA SER A 161 20.48 1.92 8.22
C SER A 161 21.67 1.10 8.72
N VAL A 162 22.08 1.27 9.98
CA VAL A 162 23.20 0.51 10.57
C VAL A 162 22.80 -0.96 10.83
N MET A 163 21.58 -1.17 11.34
CA MET A 163 21.02 -2.48 11.69
C MET A 163 20.72 -3.33 10.43
N LEU A 164 20.28 -2.67 9.35
CA LEU A 164 19.89 -3.30 8.08
C LEU A 164 21.00 -3.29 7.02
N LYS A 165 22.19 -2.79 7.35
CA LYS A 165 23.31 -2.65 6.39
C LYS A 165 23.69 -3.95 5.68
N ALA A 166 23.54 -5.09 6.36
CA ALA A 166 23.82 -6.42 5.82
C ALA A 166 22.65 -7.05 5.05
N ASP A 167 21.47 -6.41 5.05
CA ASP A 167 20.24 -6.91 4.43
C ASP A 167 19.52 -5.81 3.62
N PRO A 168 20.14 -5.28 2.53
CA PRO A 168 19.55 -4.22 1.70
C PRO A 168 18.28 -4.67 0.94
N GLU A 169 18.01 -5.97 0.90
CA GLU A 169 16.81 -6.57 0.32
C GLU A 169 15.74 -6.92 1.37
N TYR A 170 15.98 -6.61 2.65
CA TYR A 170 15.06 -6.87 3.78
C TYR A 170 14.65 -8.34 3.96
N LYS A 171 15.39 -9.29 3.36
CA LYS A 171 15.02 -10.71 3.33
C LYS A 171 15.18 -11.36 4.69
N THR A 172 16.33 -11.18 5.32
CA THR A 172 16.60 -11.72 6.67
C THR A 172 15.73 -11.04 7.71
N PHE A 173 15.47 -9.74 7.57
CA PHE A 173 14.53 -9.01 8.42
C PHE A 173 13.11 -9.57 8.30
N ALA A 174 12.58 -9.70 7.08
CA ALA A 174 11.25 -10.23 6.84
C ALA A 174 11.12 -11.69 7.30
N GLN A 175 12.12 -12.54 7.08
CA GLN A 175 12.12 -13.94 7.54
C GLN A 175 12.14 -14.03 9.07
N THR A 176 12.99 -13.24 9.75
CA THR A 176 13.10 -13.24 11.22
C THR A 176 11.80 -12.79 11.88
N LEU A 177 11.16 -11.74 11.37
CA LEU A 177 9.84 -11.30 11.81
C LEU A 177 8.77 -12.34 11.44
N GLY A 178 8.78 -12.82 10.20
CA GLY A 178 7.80 -13.78 9.68
C GLY A 178 7.76 -15.08 10.46
N LYS A 179 8.90 -15.55 10.98
CA LYS A 179 8.96 -16.69 11.90
C LYS A 179 8.13 -16.48 13.16
N VAL A 180 8.10 -15.27 13.70
CA VAL A 180 7.27 -14.91 14.88
C VAL A 180 5.77 -14.84 14.50
N PHE A 181 5.42 -14.28 13.34
CA PHE A 181 4.01 -14.07 12.96
C PHE A 181 3.33 -15.24 12.26
N THR A 182 4.10 -16.12 11.62
CA THR A 182 3.59 -17.22 10.77
C THR A 182 4.04 -18.62 11.23
N GLY A 183 5.05 -18.69 12.10
CA GLY A 183 5.71 -19.95 12.49
C GLY A 183 6.63 -20.55 11.42
N SER A 184 6.72 -19.97 10.22
CA SER A 184 7.61 -20.45 9.15
C SER A 184 9.03 -19.91 9.31
N GLU A 185 10.03 -20.80 9.27
CA GLU A 185 11.46 -20.42 9.21
C GLU A 185 11.77 -19.55 7.98
N ASP A 186 11.10 -19.81 6.86
CA ASP A 186 11.15 -18.97 5.66
C ASP A 186 9.72 -18.59 5.24
N CYS A 187 9.26 -17.43 5.71
CA CYS A 187 7.92 -16.95 5.39
C CYS A 187 7.76 -16.58 3.91
N LEU A 188 8.86 -16.23 3.22
CA LEU A 188 8.87 -15.83 1.80
C LEU A 188 8.69 -17.05 0.91
N ALA A 189 9.49 -18.10 1.13
CA ALA A 189 9.36 -19.37 0.40
C ALA A 189 7.99 -20.04 0.67
N ALA A 190 7.49 -19.96 1.90
CA ALA A 190 6.17 -20.46 2.28
C ALA A 190 5.00 -19.61 1.72
N LYS A 191 5.26 -18.45 1.09
CA LYS A 191 4.23 -17.48 0.65
C LYS A 191 3.27 -17.10 1.77
N THR A 192 3.83 -16.71 2.92
CA THR A 192 3.10 -16.25 4.13
C THR A 192 3.50 -14.83 4.55
N CYS A 193 4.50 -14.25 3.89
CA CYS A 193 4.88 -12.85 3.97
C CYS A 193 5.33 -12.38 2.56
N ALA A 194 5.44 -11.07 2.35
CA ALA A 194 5.94 -10.51 1.09
C ALA A 194 6.80 -9.26 1.32
N ILE A 195 7.72 -8.98 0.39
CA ILE A 195 8.48 -7.73 0.33
C ILE A 195 8.17 -7.07 -1.02
N GLU A 196 7.77 -5.80 -1.00
CA GLU A 196 7.48 -5.02 -2.19
C GLU A 196 8.19 -3.66 -2.11
N LYS A 197 9.07 -3.37 -3.08
CA LYS A 197 9.81 -2.11 -3.17
C LYS A 197 9.10 -1.15 -4.13
N ARG A 198 8.74 0.05 -3.66
CA ARG A 198 8.04 1.11 -4.42
C ARG A 198 8.83 2.42 -4.34
N ALA A 199 9.67 2.70 -5.33
CA ALA A 199 10.54 3.89 -5.37
C ALA A 199 11.42 4.07 -4.11
N ASN A 200 11.00 4.90 -3.15
CA ASN A 200 11.72 5.13 -1.89
C ASN A 200 11.14 4.31 -0.71
N GLU A 201 10.06 3.56 -0.92
CA GLU A 201 9.37 2.79 0.11
C GLU A 201 9.62 1.29 -0.03
N THR A 202 9.70 0.57 1.10
CA THR A 202 9.69 -0.90 1.13
C THR A 202 8.57 -1.35 2.05
N PHE A 203 7.61 -2.08 1.49
CA PHE A 203 6.49 -2.69 2.19
C PHE A 203 6.89 -4.12 2.56
N ILE A 204 6.75 -4.48 3.84
CA ILE A 204 6.95 -5.85 4.33
C ILE A 204 5.64 -6.30 4.96
N ASP A 205 4.97 -7.21 4.28
CA ASP A 205 3.63 -7.66 4.63
C ASP A 205 3.67 -9.00 5.37
N PHE A 206 2.87 -9.10 6.43
CA PHE A 206 2.59 -10.29 7.24
C PHE A 206 1.07 -10.49 7.37
N PRO A 207 0.56 -11.65 7.84
CA PRO A 207 -0.88 -11.91 7.91
C PRO A 207 -1.67 -10.92 8.76
N ASN A 208 -1.04 -10.38 9.81
CA ASN A 208 -1.68 -9.48 10.78
C ASN A 208 -1.16 -8.03 10.69
N GLY A 209 -0.40 -7.68 9.65
CA GLY A 209 -0.01 -6.29 9.43
C GLY A 209 1.10 -6.08 8.41
N THR A 210 1.41 -4.81 8.15
CA THR A 210 2.45 -4.37 7.22
C THR A 210 3.39 -3.40 7.94
N ILE A 211 4.70 -3.55 7.72
CA ILE A 211 5.70 -2.54 8.08
C ILE A 211 6.10 -1.82 6.79
N ILE A 212 6.00 -0.50 6.77
CA ILE A 212 6.45 0.33 5.67
C ILE A 212 7.72 1.05 6.11
N PHE A 213 8.77 0.88 5.33
CA PHE A 213 10.01 1.63 5.44
C PHE A 213 10.01 2.75 4.41
N PHE A 214 10.40 3.97 4.80
CA PHE A 214 10.88 4.99 3.87
C PHE A 214 12.41 4.99 3.95
N ARG A 215 13.06 4.58 2.86
CA ARG A 215 14.48 4.19 2.84
C ARG A 215 14.76 3.11 3.88
N ASN A 216 15.37 3.46 5.02
CA ASN A 216 15.71 2.55 6.14
C ASN A 216 15.04 2.97 7.45
N VAL A 217 14.05 3.87 7.40
CA VAL A 217 13.28 4.35 8.55
C VAL A 217 11.91 3.69 8.52
N ILE A 218 11.46 3.08 9.62
CA ILE A 218 10.06 2.63 9.73
C ILE A 218 9.17 3.89 9.73
N SER A 219 8.47 4.13 8.62
CA SER A 219 7.60 5.29 8.44
C SER A 219 6.18 5.02 8.96
N VAL A 220 5.69 3.80 8.75
CA VAL A 220 4.37 3.35 9.17
C VAL A 220 4.44 1.89 9.63
N ILE A 221 3.74 1.59 10.72
CA ILE A 221 3.33 0.23 11.08
C ILE A 221 1.82 0.17 10.98
N ASP A 222 1.28 -0.86 10.33
CA ASP A 222 -0.16 -0.99 10.12
C ASP A 222 -0.63 -2.37 10.56
N ILE A 223 -1.47 -2.42 11.58
CA ILE A 223 -1.99 -3.63 12.20
C ILE A 223 -3.37 -3.90 11.60
N ALA A 224 -3.48 -4.93 10.78
CA ALA A 224 -4.71 -5.36 10.13
C ALA A 224 -4.55 -6.77 9.55
N THR A 225 -5.65 -7.48 9.37
CA THR A 225 -5.64 -8.72 8.58
C THR A 225 -5.33 -8.38 7.12
N ASN A 226 -4.18 -8.81 6.62
CA ASN A 226 -3.83 -8.68 5.21
C ASN A 226 -4.54 -9.76 4.39
N ALA A 227 -4.81 -9.45 3.11
CA ALA A 227 -5.32 -10.42 2.15
C ALA A 227 -4.33 -11.58 1.95
N SER A 228 -4.84 -12.74 1.50
CA SER A 228 -4.07 -13.97 1.31
C SER A 228 -2.77 -13.75 0.51
N PHE A 229 -1.64 -14.26 1.01
CA PHE A 229 -0.34 -14.28 0.33
C PHE A 229 -0.18 -15.43 -0.67
N ALA A 230 -1.03 -16.45 -0.58
CA ALA A 230 -1.19 -17.46 -1.61
C ALA A 230 -2.30 -17.02 -2.57
N SER A 231 -2.02 -17.01 -3.87
CA SER A 231 -3.03 -16.91 -4.93
C SER A 231 -3.94 -18.15 -4.88
N LYS A 232 -5.24 -17.91 -4.98
CA LYS A 232 -6.33 -18.90 -4.87
C LYS A 232 -7.24 -18.87 -6.09
N ILE A 233 -7.24 -17.80 -6.88
CA ILE A 233 -8.10 -17.68 -8.05
C ILE A 233 -7.47 -18.46 -9.20
N THR A 234 -8.00 -19.66 -9.43
CA THR A 234 -7.62 -20.56 -10.53
C THR A 234 -8.60 -20.51 -11.71
N THR A 235 -9.60 -19.63 -11.65
CA THR A 235 -10.61 -19.42 -12.71
C THR A 235 -9.92 -19.20 -14.07
N PRO A 236 -10.23 -20.02 -15.09
CA PRO A 236 -9.59 -19.89 -16.40
C PRO A 236 -9.89 -18.53 -17.03
N SER A 237 -8.84 -17.86 -17.50
CA SER A 237 -8.92 -16.60 -18.24
C SER A 237 -9.15 -16.88 -19.71
N LEU A 238 -10.07 -16.11 -20.30
CA LEU A 238 -10.40 -16.10 -21.72
C LEU A 238 -10.10 -14.69 -22.26
N PRO A 239 -8.88 -14.44 -22.78
CA PRO A 239 -8.51 -13.15 -23.35
C PRO A 239 -9.57 -12.60 -24.33
N GLY A 240 -9.80 -11.29 -24.27
CA GLY A 240 -10.90 -10.63 -24.97
C GLY A 240 -12.26 -10.72 -24.28
N GLN A 241 -12.49 -11.68 -23.38
CA GLN A 241 -13.77 -11.89 -22.68
C GLN A 241 -13.66 -11.63 -21.17
N ASN A 242 -12.74 -12.32 -20.48
CA ASN A 242 -12.51 -12.18 -19.05
C ASN A 242 -11.08 -12.57 -18.65
N LEU A 243 -10.56 -11.97 -17.59
CA LEU A 243 -9.36 -12.42 -16.90
C LEU A 243 -9.75 -12.86 -15.49
N ALA A 244 -9.35 -14.07 -15.07
CA ALA A 244 -9.65 -14.64 -13.76
C ALA A 244 -11.14 -14.60 -13.34
N GLY A 245 -12.08 -14.61 -14.29
CA GLY A 245 -13.52 -14.52 -14.05
C GLY A 245 -14.11 -13.11 -13.98
N ILE A 246 -13.31 -12.05 -14.13
CA ILE A 246 -13.79 -10.66 -14.19
C ILE A 246 -13.76 -10.09 -15.61
N THR A 247 -14.80 -9.34 -15.98
CA THR A 247 -14.97 -8.70 -17.31
C THR A 247 -14.85 -7.19 -17.20
N LEU A 248 -14.57 -6.49 -18.30
CA LEU A 248 -14.45 -5.02 -18.34
C LEU A 248 -15.79 -4.28 -18.09
N GLU A 249 -16.91 -5.00 -18.17
CA GLU A 249 -18.26 -4.46 -17.90
C GLU A 249 -18.60 -4.44 -16.41
N MET A 250 -17.82 -5.15 -15.57
CA MET A 250 -18.04 -5.18 -14.13
C MET A 250 -17.70 -3.83 -13.48
N ASN A 251 -18.44 -3.49 -12.43
CA ASN A 251 -18.06 -2.45 -11.48
C ASN A 251 -17.24 -3.03 -10.32
N ARG A 252 -16.71 -2.15 -9.48
CA ARG A 252 -15.92 -2.52 -8.31
C ARG A 252 -16.59 -3.52 -7.35
N ILE A 253 -17.88 -3.35 -7.06
CA ILE A 253 -18.62 -4.25 -6.15
C ILE A 253 -18.70 -5.67 -6.72
N GLN A 254 -18.92 -5.80 -8.04
CA GLN A 254 -18.96 -7.08 -8.73
C GLN A 254 -17.57 -7.76 -8.74
N VAL A 255 -16.49 -7.00 -8.93
CA VAL A 255 -15.12 -7.55 -8.81
C VAL A 255 -14.82 -8.02 -7.39
N GLU A 256 -15.16 -7.24 -6.36
CA GLU A 256 -14.93 -7.60 -4.96
C GLU A 256 -15.78 -8.83 -4.54
N ALA A 257 -16.92 -9.08 -5.19
CA ALA A 257 -17.69 -10.31 -5.02
C ALA A 257 -17.04 -11.57 -5.65
N VAL A 258 -16.19 -11.40 -6.69
CA VAL A 258 -15.49 -12.50 -7.37
C VAL A 258 -14.09 -12.74 -6.76
N LEU A 259 -13.32 -11.68 -6.51
CA LEU A 259 -11.93 -11.74 -6.08
C LEU A 259 -11.73 -11.53 -4.57
N GLY A 260 -12.78 -11.15 -3.85
CA GLY A 260 -12.71 -10.69 -2.47
C GLY A 260 -12.22 -9.24 -2.36
N ALA A 261 -12.05 -8.78 -1.12
CA ALA A 261 -11.55 -7.43 -0.84
C ALA A 261 -10.12 -7.21 -1.39
N PRO A 262 -9.81 -6.02 -1.94
CA PRO A 262 -8.47 -5.72 -2.44
C PRO A 262 -7.45 -5.63 -1.31
N TYR A 263 -6.18 -5.83 -1.67
CA TYR A 263 -5.05 -5.42 -0.85
C TYR A 263 -5.09 -3.90 -0.65
N ARG A 264 -4.94 -3.51 0.62
CA ARG A 264 -5.25 -2.16 1.12
C ARG A 264 -4.35 -1.03 0.64
N TYR A 265 -3.17 -1.33 0.09
CA TYR A 265 -2.26 -0.31 -0.45
C TYR A 265 -2.31 -0.32 -1.98
N PRO A 266 -3.18 0.50 -2.60
CA PRO A 266 -3.25 0.61 -4.05
C PRO A 266 -1.90 1.00 -4.64
N MET A 267 -1.72 0.71 -5.92
CA MET A 267 -0.58 1.16 -6.72
C MET A 267 -1.07 2.24 -7.69
N GLY A 268 -1.12 3.50 -7.21
CA GLY A 268 -1.80 4.58 -7.93
C GLY A 268 -3.30 4.36 -7.96
N GLN A 269 -3.90 4.29 -9.15
CA GLN A 269 -5.33 3.98 -9.36
C GLN A 269 -5.63 2.47 -9.42
N LYS A 270 -4.62 1.62 -9.22
CA LYS A 270 -4.74 0.16 -9.31
C LYS A 270 -4.99 -0.47 -7.95
N LEU A 271 -6.09 -1.20 -7.82
CA LEU A 271 -6.36 -2.11 -6.71
C LEU A 271 -5.74 -3.48 -7.02
N LEU A 272 -5.12 -4.11 -6.02
CA LEU A 272 -4.43 -5.40 -6.16
C LEU A 272 -5.25 -6.50 -5.48
N TYR A 273 -5.41 -7.64 -6.13
CA TYR A 273 -6.25 -8.76 -5.68
C TYR A 273 -5.46 -10.08 -5.74
N ASP A 274 -5.99 -11.13 -5.10
CA ASP A 274 -5.47 -12.50 -5.10
C ASP A 274 -3.94 -12.61 -4.96
N ALA A 275 -3.42 -12.36 -3.75
CA ALA A 275 -1.97 -12.28 -3.47
C ALA A 275 -1.21 -11.26 -4.35
N LYS A 276 -1.87 -10.17 -4.76
CA LYS A 276 -1.37 -9.15 -5.70
C LYS A 276 -1.11 -9.66 -7.13
N THR A 277 -1.58 -10.87 -7.47
CA THR A 277 -1.38 -11.49 -8.79
C THR A 277 -2.39 -11.03 -9.83
N ILE A 278 -3.45 -10.35 -9.40
CA ILE A 278 -4.44 -9.68 -10.25
C ILE A 278 -4.42 -8.18 -9.89
N GLN A 279 -4.44 -7.31 -10.88
CA GLN A 279 -4.58 -5.85 -10.66
C GLN A 279 -5.78 -5.33 -11.46
N VAL A 280 -6.55 -4.42 -10.88
CA VAL A 280 -7.68 -3.78 -11.57
C VAL A 280 -7.56 -2.28 -11.41
N GLU A 281 -7.59 -1.58 -12.55
CA GLU A 281 -7.55 -0.13 -12.65
C GLU A 281 -8.98 0.38 -12.86
N TYR A 282 -9.41 1.32 -12.02
CA TYR A 282 -10.76 1.85 -12.03
C TYR A 282 -10.79 3.33 -12.42
N ARG A 283 -11.81 3.69 -13.19
CA ARG A 283 -12.17 5.09 -13.44
C ARG A 283 -12.82 5.70 -12.20
N ALA A 284 -12.91 7.02 -12.17
CA ALA A 284 -13.62 7.77 -11.13
C ALA A 284 -15.12 7.41 -10.99
N SER A 285 -15.68 6.66 -11.96
CA SER A 285 -17.04 6.11 -11.97
C SER A 285 -17.15 4.67 -11.44
N ASP A 286 -16.10 4.13 -10.78
CA ASP A 286 -15.99 2.73 -10.32
C ASP A 286 -16.18 1.64 -11.40
N SER A 287 -16.12 2.04 -12.67
CA SER A 287 -16.04 1.14 -13.83
C SER A 287 -14.59 0.79 -14.15
N ILE A 288 -14.38 -0.42 -14.66
CA ILE A 288 -13.05 -0.92 -14.96
C ILE A 288 -12.48 -0.24 -16.22
N GLU A 289 -11.26 0.25 -16.08
CA GLU A 289 -10.42 0.72 -17.17
C GLU A 289 -9.57 -0.43 -17.73
N ARG A 290 -8.89 -1.17 -16.83
CA ARG A 290 -7.97 -2.26 -17.17
C ARG A 290 -7.97 -3.36 -16.12
N ILE A 291 -7.70 -4.59 -16.58
CA ILE A 291 -7.52 -5.78 -15.75
C ILE A 291 -6.17 -6.40 -16.11
N PHE A 292 -5.31 -6.68 -15.15
CA PHE A 292 -3.99 -7.27 -15.33
C PHE A 292 -3.88 -8.61 -14.58
N LEU A 293 -3.30 -9.63 -15.23
CA LEU A 293 -2.71 -10.79 -14.58
C LEU A 293 -1.19 -10.62 -14.60
N VAL A 294 -0.56 -10.74 -13.44
CA VAL A 294 0.89 -10.51 -13.24
C VAL A 294 1.57 -11.77 -12.69
N PRO A 295 2.92 -11.81 -12.60
CA PRO A 295 3.64 -13.00 -12.16
C PRO A 295 3.14 -13.57 -10.82
N GLY A 296 3.00 -14.90 -10.77
CA GLY A 296 2.48 -15.62 -9.61
C GLY A 296 1.00 -16.01 -9.70
N HIS A 297 0.24 -15.47 -10.64
CA HIS A 297 -1.16 -15.89 -10.87
C HIS A 297 -1.25 -17.39 -11.20
N GLN A 298 -2.22 -18.09 -10.60
CA GLN A 298 -2.36 -19.55 -10.72
C GLN A 298 -3.44 -20.01 -11.73
N GLY A 299 -4.26 -19.09 -12.26
CA GLY A 299 -5.26 -19.41 -13.28
C GLY A 299 -4.63 -19.72 -14.65
N LYS A 300 -5.23 -20.69 -15.35
CA LYS A 300 -4.89 -20.98 -16.74
C LYS A 300 -5.39 -19.87 -17.66
N ILE A 301 -4.66 -19.61 -18.74
CA ILE A 301 -5.03 -18.69 -19.82
C ILE A 301 -5.30 -19.54 -21.06
N LYS A 302 -6.50 -19.45 -21.65
CA LYS A 302 -6.83 -20.18 -22.88
C LYS A 302 -6.60 -19.31 -24.11
N LEU A 303 -5.75 -19.78 -25.02
CA LEU A 303 -5.37 -19.13 -26.27
C LEU A 303 -5.80 -20.04 -27.41
N GLY A 304 -7.06 -19.93 -27.83
CA GLY A 304 -7.69 -20.91 -28.71
C GLY A 304 -7.58 -22.32 -28.13
N LYS A 305 -6.76 -23.17 -28.77
CA LYS A 305 -6.51 -24.57 -28.38
C LYS A 305 -5.33 -24.76 -27.42
N ILE A 306 -4.57 -23.70 -27.12
CA ILE A 306 -3.42 -23.74 -26.19
C ILE A 306 -3.89 -23.33 -24.79
N GLU A 307 -3.45 -24.05 -23.77
CA GLU A 307 -3.52 -23.60 -22.38
C GLU A 307 -2.14 -23.12 -21.92
N ALA A 308 -2.07 -21.89 -21.43
CA ALA A 308 -0.87 -21.23 -20.91
C ALA A 308 -1.09 -20.74 -19.47
N THR A 309 -0.05 -20.16 -18.88
CA THR A 309 -0.05 -19.46 -17.60
C THR A 309 0.88 -18.25 -17.69
N ILE A 310 0.78 -17.32 -16.74
CA ILE A 310 1.86 -16.34 -16.55
C ILE A 310 3.13 -17.09 -16.14
N GLY A 311 4.23 -16.86 -16.87
CA GLY A 311 5.47 -17.63 -16.80
C GLY A 311 5.61 -18.73 -17.86
N SER A 312 4.60 -18.97 -18.71
CA SER A 312 4.74 -19.89 -19.85
C SER A 312 5.68 -19.33 -20.92
N THR A 313 6.54 -20.19 -21.45
CA THR A 313 7.39 -19.90 -22.62
C THR A 313 6.60 -20.10 -23.91
N PHE A 314 6.87 -19.25 -24.91
CA PHE A 314 6.33 -19.34 -26.27
C PHE A 314 7.42 -19.58 -27.31
N ALA A 315 8.57 -20.12 -26.86
CA ALA A 315 9.66 -20.59 -27.72
C ALA A 315 9.12 -21.54 -28.80
N GLY A 316 9.46 -21.26 -30.05
CA GLY A 316 9.04 -22.07 -31.20
C GLY A 316 7.76 -21.61 -31.91
N LEU A 317 6.97 -20.66 -31.36
CA LEU A 317 5.84 -20.08 -32.12
C LEU A 317 6.28 -19.40 -33.43
N THR A 318 7.50 -18.85 -33.47
CA THR A 318 8.10 -18.24 -34.66
C THR A 318 8.79 -19.25 -35.59
N ALA A 319 8.59 -20.56 -35.38
CA ALA A 319 9.25 -21.64 -36.13
C ALA A 319 10.79 -21.52 -36.19
N ASN A 320 11.40 -21.05 -35.09
CA ASN A 320 12.84 -20.73 -34.96
C ASN A 320 13.36 -19.63 -35.91
N GLN A 321 12.45 -18.85 -36.53
CA GLN A 321 12.83 -17.64 -37.25
C GLN A 321 13.19 -16.54 -36.26
N LYS A 322 14.19 -15.71 -36.62
CA LYS A 322 14.53 -14.52 -35.84
C LYS A 322 13.37 -13.54 -35.93
N ASP A 323 12.85 -13.17 -34.77
CA ASP A 323 11.73 -12.25 -34.61
C ASP A 323 12.19 -11.04 -33.77
N PRO A 324 13.10 -10.19 -34.30
CA PRO A 324 13.78 -9.17 -33.52
C PRO A 324 12.89 -7.99 -33.13
N ASP A 325 11.71 -7.86 -33.75
CA ASP A 325 10.70 -6.83 -33.50
C ASP A 325 9.43 -7.38 -32.83
N GLY A 326 9.22 -8.70 -32.87
CA GLY A 326 8.05 -9.38 -32.29
C GLY A 326 6.87 -9.57 -33.25
N LYS A 327 7.07 -9.26 -34.54
CA LYS A 327 6.05 -9.38 -35.58
C LYS A 327 5.59 -10.82 -35.78
N LEU A 328 6.52 -11.79 -35.82
CA LEU A 328 6.18 -13.19 -36.08
C LEU A 328 5.42 -13.80 -34.90
N LEU A 329 5.79 -13.45 -33.66
CA LEU A 329 5.05 -13.84 -32.47
C LEU A 329 3.61 -13.29 -32.50
N THR A 330 3.44 -12.05 -32.95
CA THR A 330 2.13 -11.39 -33.08
C THR A 330 1.23 -12.14 -34.06
N ILE A 331 1.75 -12.44 -35.25
CA ILE A 331 1.03 -13.18 -36.29
C ILE A 331 0.65 -14.58 -35.78
N ALA A 332 1.61 -15.33 -35.23
CA ALA A 332 1.36 -16.68 -34.70
C ALA A 332 0.31 -16.68 -33.58
N LEU A 333 0.41 -15.74 -32.64
CA LEU A 333 -0.55 -15.62 -31.54
C LEU A 333 -1.95 -15.26 -32.04
N ALA A 334 -2.08 -14.38 -33.04
CA ALA A 334 -3.36 -14.02 -33.63
C ALA A 334 -4.01 -15.19 -34.39
N GLN A 335 -3.23 -15.99 -35.12
CA GLN A 335 -3.71 -17.22 -35.76
C GLN A 335 -4.26 -18.20 -34.72
N ILE A 336 -3.56 -18.38 -33.59
CA ILE A 336 -3.95 -19.25 -32.48
C ILE A 336 -5.23 -18.75 -31.79
N VAL A 337 -5.29 -17.46 -31.42
CA VAL A 337 -6.39 -16.87 -30.66
C VAL A 337 -7.67 -16.74 -31.50
N SER A 338 -7.55 -16.39 -32.78
CA SER A 338 -8.69 -16.24 -33.70
C SER A 338 -9.08 -17.53 -34.45
N GLU A 339 -8.37 -18.65 -34.20
CA GLU A 339 -8.48 -19.91 -34.96
C GLU A 339 -8.40 -19.75 -36.49
N LYS A 340 -7.62 -18.76 -36.96
CA LYS A 340 -7.43 -18.47 -38.39
C LYS A 340 -6.27 -19.29 -38.98
N GLY A 341 -6.29 -19.48 -40.30
CA GLY A 341 -5.29 -20.27 -41.04
C GLY A 341 -3.89 -19.63 -41.07
N ALA A 342 -2.89 -20.41 -41.49
CA ALA A 342 -1.47 -20.02 -41.48
C ALA A 342 -1.12 -18.81 -42.38
N ASP A 343 -1.96 -18.48 -43.36
CA ASP A 343 -1.78 -17.34 -44.26
C ASP A 343 -2.29 -16.00 -43.67
N TYR A 344 -2.98 -16.02 -42.53
CA TYR A 344 -3.54 -14.82 -41.90
C TYR A 344 -2.45 -13.95 -41.26
N ASP A 345 -2.43 -12.66 -41.58
CA ASP A 345 -1.50 -11.67 -41.04
C ASP A 345 -2.28 -10.46 -40.51
N CYS A 346 -2.64 -10.50 -39.22
CA CYS A 346 -3.37 -9.43 -38.57
C CYS A 346 -2.65 -8.07 -38.61
N THR A 347 -1.33 -8.05 -38.78
CA THR A 347 -0.54 -6.81 -38.89
C THR A 347 -0.76 -6.09 -40.23
N LYS A 348 -1.44 -6.74 -41.18
CA LYS A 348 -1.94 -6.17 -42.44
C LYS A 348 -3.46 -6.04 -42.43
N ASP A 349 -4.16 -7.09 -41.98
CA ASP A 349 -5.61 -7.21 -42.12
C ASP A 349 -6.38 -6.38 -41.06
N GLU A 350 -5.80 -6.20 -39.87
CA GLU A 350 -6.47 -5.67 -38.69
C GLU A 350 -5.56 -4.69 -37.91
N VAL A 351 -4.80 -3.84 -38.61
CA VAL A 351 -3.68 -3.00 -38.08
C VAL A 351 -3.99 -2.21 -36.79
N VAL A 352 -5.24 -1.79 -36.57
CA VAL A 352 -5.66 -1.04 -35.36
C VAL A 352 -5.90 -1.97 -34.16
N GLN A 353 -6.23 -3.23 -34.42
CA GLN A 353 -6.52 -4.26 -33.40
C GLN A 353 -5.37 -5.27 -33.24
N CYS A 354 -4.41 -5.30 -34.17
CA CYS A 354 -3.23 -6.14 -34.09
C CYS A 354 -1.97 -5.33 -34.40
N PHE A 355 -1.19 -5.05 -33.36
CA PHE A 355 0.14 -4.45 -33.45
C PHE A 355 1.04 -4.90 -32.29
N PHE A 356 2.32 -4.59 -32.42
CA PHE A 356 3.37 -4.93 -31.47
C PHE A 356 4.27 -3.74 -31.20
N TRP A 357 4.90 -3.72 -30.04
CA TRP A 357 5.91 -2.73 -29.69
C TRP A 357 6.91 -3.30 -28.69
N GLN A 358 8.10 -2.71 -28.68
CA GLN A 358 9.18 -3.11 -27.80
C GLN A 358 9.49 -2.01 -26.80
N ASN A 359 9.77 -2.43 -25.57
CA ASN A 359 10.40 -1.65 -24.53
C ASN A 359 11.71 -2.36 -24.12
N PRO A 360 12.67 -1.69 -23.46
CA PRO A 360 13.92 -2.33 -23.05
C PRO A 360 13.68 -3.61 -22.22
N GLY A 361 13.98 -4.77 -22.80
CA GLY A 361 13.81 -6.09 -22.17
C GLY A 361 12.38 -6.68 -22.22
N LEU A 362 11.42 -6.01 -22.89
CA LEU A 362 10.02 -6.45 -22.97
C LEU A 362 9.45 -6.29 -24.39
N LEU A 363 8.74 -7.32 -24.85
CA LEU A 363 7.96 -7.30 -26.09
C LEU A 363 6.47 -7.33 -25.76
N SER A 364 5.68 -6.41 -26.31
CA SER A 364 4.22 -6.41 -26.17
C SER A 364 3.53 -6.69 -27.50
N VAL A 365 2.47 -7.48 -27.43
CA VAL A 365 1.58 -7.85 -28.54
C VAL A 365 0.16 -7.50 -28.15
N GLN A 366 -0.52 -6.65 -28.91
CA GLN A 366 -1.94 -6.35 -28.74
C GLN A 366 -2.77 -7.13 -29.76
N LEU A 367 -3.85 -7.77 -29.28
CA LEU A 367 -4.89 -8.41 -30.08
C LEU A 367 -6.26 -7.94 -29.55
N GLY A 368 -6.97 -7.17 -30.36
CA GLY A 368 -8.23 -6.52 -29.98
C GLY A 368 -8.03 -5.58 -28.77
N ASN A 369 -8.72 -5.90 -27.68
CA ASN A 369 -8.67 -5.17 -26.42
C ASN A 369 -7.74 -5.82 -25.36
N THR A 370 -6.86 -6.73 -25.80
CA THR A 370 -6.00 -7.53 -24.91
C THR A 370 -4.53 -7.40 -25.32
N VAL A 371 -3.65 -7.21 -24.33
CA VAL A 371 -2.20 -7.11 -24.52
C VAL A 371 -1.49 -8.23 -23.77
N TYR A 372 -0.59 -8.89 -24.47
CA TYR A 372 0.32 -9.91 -23.97
C TYR A 372 1.71 -9.30 -23.91
N THR A 373 2.32 -9.26 -22.72
CA THR A 373 3.68 -8.77 -22.53
C THR A 373 4.60 -9.93 -22.19
N PHE A 374 5.63 -10.08 -23.02
CA PHE A 374 6.63 -11.13 -22.96
C PHE A 374 7.99 -10.54 -22.58
N MET A 375 8.89 -11.38 -22.06
CA MET A 375 10.32 -11.06 -22.04
C MET A 375 10.83 -10.88 -23.47
N ASP A 376 11.72 -9.89 -23.66
CA ASP A 376 12.45 -9.74 -24.92
C ASP A 376 13.66 -10.70 -24.96
N ASP A 377 13.38 -12.01 -24.93
CA ASP A 377 14.35 -13.10 -24.99
C ASP A 377 13.91 -14.21 -25.96
N ASP A 378 14.79 -15.18 -26.23
CA ASP A 378 14.52 -16.33 -27.11
C ASP A 378 13.36 -17.22 -26.60
N ASN A 379 13.06 -17.18 -25.29
CA ASN A 379 11.99 -17.96 -24.69
C ASN A 379 10.60 -17.34 -24.91
N ARG A 380 10.53 -16.03 -25.18
CA ARG A 380 9.28 -15.25 -25.24
C ARG A 380 8.37 -15.59 -24.06
N THR A 381 8.92 -15.50 -22.84
CA THR A 381 8.19 -15.87 -21.61
C THR A 381 7.09 -14.84 -21.33
N LEU A 382 5.82 -15.27 -21.22
CA LEU A 382 4.70 -14.38 -20.91
C LEU A 382 4.79 -13.90 -19.46
N ILE A 383 4.99 -12.60 -19.25
CA ILE A 383 5.15 -11.98 -17.93
C ILE A 383 3.86 -11.32 -17.45
N THR A 384 3.10 -10.71 -18.35
CA THR A 384 1.86 -9.99 -18.02
C THR A 384 0.83 -10.22 -19.12
N LEU A 385 -0.44 -10.30 -18.73
CA LEU A 385 -1.58 -10.26 -19.63
C LEU A 385 -2.53 -9.18 -19.13
N TYR A 386 -2.99 -8.27 -19.99
CA TYR A 386 -4.02 -7.30 -19.59
C TYR A 386 -5.11 -7.10 -20.63
N MET A 387 -6.33 -6.83 -20.15
CA MET A 387 -7.48 -6.39 -20.93
C MET A 387 -7.77 -4.92 -20.61
N PHE A 388 -8.24 -4.16 -21.58
CA PHE A 388 -8.55 -2.74 -21.44
C PHE A 388 -9.89 -2.37 -22.10
N ASN A 389 -10.53 -1.29 -21.64
CA ASN A 389 -11.86 -0.88 -22.10
C ASN A 389 -11.83 0.01 -23.38
N HIS A 390 -10.72 0.71 -23.64
CA HIS A 390 -10.55 1.57 -24.82
C HIS A 390 -9.17 1.37 -25.45
N ALA A 391 -9.10 1.34 -26.79
CA ALA A 391 -7.85 1.21 -27.54
C ALA A 391 -6.81 2.25 -27.09
N GLU A 392 -5.59 1.77 -26.84
CA GLU A 392 -4.40 2.59 -26.54
C GLU A 392 -3.84 3.28 -27.78
#